data_AF-A0A7R6Z5R2-F1
#
_entry.id   AF-A0A7R6Z5R2-F1
#
_cell.length_a   1.000
_cell.length_b   1.000
_cell.length_c   1.000
_cell.angle_alpha   90.00
_cell.angle_beta   90.00
_cell.angle_gamma   90.00
#
_symmetry.space_group_name_H-M   'P 1'
#
loop_
_entity.id
_entity.type
_entity.pdbx_description
1 polymer ?
#
loop_
_entity_poly.entity_id
_entity_poly.type
_entity_poly.pdbx_seq_one_letter_code
_entity_poly.pdbx_strand_id
1 'polypeptide(L)'
;MSSDAETTQKAFESTVETAKTTGNEILLRTIAARQANAEAGFTHLEALIAVKSPSEFFELQTAFLHKQIEKSADQAKALQELMLKATEDVSKPIKDAFETVLRLRKAA
;
A
#
# COMPACT_ATOMS: atom_id res chain seq x y z
N MET A 1 22.73 -11.87 -28.95
CA MET A 1 23.52 -10.78 -28.35
C MET A 1 22.77 -9.46 -28.34
N SER A 2 22.44 -8.84 -29.49
CA SER A 2 21.70 -7.55 -29.49
C SER A 2 20.28 -7.65 -28.93
N SER A 3 19.54 -8.73 -29.25
CA SER A 3 18.19 -8.97 -28.71
C SER A 3 18.17 -9.21 -27.19
N ASP A 4 19.22 -9.83 -26.64
CA ASP A 4 19.32 -10.15 -25.20
C ASP A 4 19.60 -8.89 -24.37
N ALA A 5 20.46 -8.01 -24.89
CA ALA A 5 20.75 -6.71 -24.30
C ALA A 5 19.52 -5.79 -24.32
N GLU A 6 18.79 -5.74 -25.44
CA GLU A 6 17.56 -4.95 -25.55
C GLU A 6 16.45 -5.45 -24.62
N THR A 7 16.29 -6.78 -24.50
CA THR A 7 15.32 -7.39 -23.58
C THR A 7 15.65 -7.05 -22.12
N THR A 8 16.94 -7.11 -21.76
CA THR A 8 17.41 -6.77 -20.42
C THR A 8 17.22 -5.28 -20.12
N GLN A 9 17.50 -4.40 -21.09
CA GLN A 9 17.30 -2.96 -20.94
C GLN A 9 15.81 -2.61 -20.72
N LYS A 10 14.90 -3.16 -21.53
CA LYS A 10 13.45 -2.93 -21.36
C LYS A 10 12.94 -3.44 -20.02
N ALA A 11 13.42 -4.59 -19.57
CA ALA A 11 13.08 -5.12 -18.25
C ALA A 11 13.53 -4.17 -17.13
N PHE A 12 14.73 -3.59 -17.24
CA PHE A 12 15.25 -2.62 -16.27
C PHE A 12 14.43 -1.32 -16.26
N GLU A 13 14.15 -0.75 -17.43
CA GLU A 13 13.32 0.46 -17.55
C GLU A 13 11.92 0.22 -16.94
N SER A 14 11.31 -0.92 -17.24
CA SER A 14 10.02 -1.34 -16.66
C SER A 14 10.10 -1.51 -15.14
N THR A 15 11.16 -2.12 -14.60
CA THR A 15 11.37 -2.23 -13.16
C THR A 15 11.47 -0.85 -12.48
N VAL A 16 12.17 0.11 -13.08
CA VAL A 16 12.30 1.47 -12.54
C VAL A 16 10.96 2.21 -12.55
N GLU A 17 10.20 2.10 -13.64
CA GLU A 17 8.88 2.71 -13.75
C GLU A 17 7.88 2.11 -12.74
N THR A 18 7.88 0.79 -12.61
CA THR A 18 7.07 0.07 -11.63
C THR A 18 7.45 0.49 -10.21
N ALA A 19 8.74 0.51 -9.86
CA ALA A 19 9.19 0.92 -8.54
C ALA A 19 8.74 2.36 -8.20
N LYS A 20 8.79 3.28 -9.16
CA LYS A 20 8.30 4.66 -9.00
C LYS A 20 6.79 4.71 -8.75
N THR A 21 6.01 3.99 -9.56
CA THR A 21 4.55 3.96 -9.46
C THR A 21 4.10 3.37 -8.12
N THR A 22 4.66 2.24 -7.74
CA THR A 22 4.41 1.57 -6.47
C THR A 22 4.82 2.44 -5.27
N GLY A 23 5.98 3.10 -5.34
CA GLY A 23 6.41 4.02 -4.29
C GLY A 23 5.42 5.18 -4.08
N ASN A 24 4.91 5.75 -5.17
CA ASN A 24 3.87 6.79 -5.11
C ASN A 24 2.56 6.25 -4.51
N GLU A 25 2.15 5.03 -4.86
CA GLU A 25 0.95 4.41 -4.29
C GLU A 25 1.06 4.25 -2.76
N ILE A 26 2.22 3.80 -2.27
CA ILE A 26 2.49 3.66 -0.81
C ILE A 26 2.39 5.02 -0.11
N LEU A 27 2.99 6.07 -0.67
CA LEU A 27 2.93 7.42 -0.12
C LEU A 27 1.50 7.95 -0.06
N LEU A 28 0.74 7.81 -1.16
CA LEU A 28 -0.66 8.22 -1.22
C LEU A 28 -1.53 7.47 -0.21
N ARG A 29 -1.35 6.14 -0.08
CA ARG A 29 -2.06 5.33 0.92
C ARG A 29 -1.79 5.79 2.35
N THR A 30 -0.54 6.12 2.64
CA THR A 30 -0.11 6.62 3.95
C THR A 30 -0.69 8.00 4.25
N ILE A 31 -0.73 8.89 3.26
CA ILE A 31 -1.37 10.21 3.40
C ILE A 31 -2.87 10.05 3.67
N ALA A 32 -3.56 9.21 2.90
CA ALA A 32 -4.98 8.94 3.09
C ALA A 32 -5.29 8.37 4.47
N ALA A 33 -4.45 7.45 4.97
CA ALA A 33 -4.57 6.91 6.33
C ALA A 33 -4.44 8.01 7.40
N ARG A 34 -3.50 8.95 7.22
CA ARG A 34 -3.33 10.10 8.13
C ARG A 34 -4.51 11.07 8.08
N GLN A 35 -5.04 11.37 6.89
CA GLN A 35 -6.25 12.18 6.74
C GLN A 35 -7.45 11.55 7.44
N ALA A 36 -7.69 10.26 7.21
CA ALA A 36 -8.77 9.52 7.85
C ALA A 36 -8.64 9.45 9.38
N ASN A 37 -7.41 9.45 9.92
CA ASN A 37 -7.17 9.53 11.36
C ASN A 37 -7.43 10.93 11.93
N ALA A 38 -7.04 11.98 11.19
CA ALA A 38 -7.34 13.36 11.58
C ALA A 38 -8.86 13.61 11.59
N GLU A 39 -9.56 13.21 10.55
CA GLU A 39 -11.03 13.31 10.46
C GLU A 39 -11.72 12.56 11.61
N ALA A 40 -11.24 11.36 11.94
CA ALA A 40 -11.77 10.59 13.08
C ALA A 40 -11.55 11.34 14.40
N GLY A 41 -10.36 11.92 14.60
CA GLY A 41 -10.05 12.73 15.78
C GLY A 41 -10.95 13.97 15.91
N PHE A 42 -11.14 14.73 14.83
CA PHE A 42 -12.03 15.90 14.83
C PHE A 42 -13.49 15.50 15.10
N THR A 43 -14.00 14.48 14.42
CA THR A 43 -15.35 13.95 14.65
C THR A 43 -15.55 13.54 16.11
N HIS A 44 -14.52 12.94 16.71
CA HIS A 44 -14.57 12.55 18.11
C HIS A 44 -14.56 13.75 19.07
N LEU A 45 -13.74 14.78 18.79
CA LEU A 45 -13.75 16.04 19.56
C LEU A 45 -15.10 16.74 19.48
N GLU A 46 -15.74 16.78 18.31
CA GLU A 46 -17.10 17.31 18.15
C GLU A 46 -18.11 16.53 19.00
N ALA A 47 -18.02 15.20 18.99
CA ALA A 47 -18.88 14.34 19.80
C ALA A 47 -18.66 14.58 21.31
N LEU A 48 -17.41 14.80 21.75
CA LEU A 48 -17.07 15.09 23.15
C LEU A 48 -17.66 16.42 23.66
N ILE A 49 -17.90 17.39 22.78
CA ILE A 49 -18.55 18.66 23.13
C ILE A 49 -20.06 18.47 23.37
N ALA A 50 -20.68 17.50 22.69
CA ALA A 50 -22.13 17.28 22.73
C ALA A 50 -22.61 16.42 23.92
N VAL A 51 -21.69 15.87 24.69
CA VAL A 51 -21.95 14.92 25.78
C VAL A 51 -22.65 15.58 26.96
N LYS A 52 -23.66 14.91 27.53
CA LYS A 52 -24.48 15.45 28.63
C LYS A 52 -24.26 14.74 29.96
N SER A 53 -23.54 13.61 29.96
CA SER A 53 -23.28 12.83 31.17
C SER A 53 -21.92 12.13 31.16
N PRO A 54 -21.36 11.77 32.34
CA PRO A 54 -20.15 10.95 32.41
C PRO A 54 -20.30 9.58 31.72
N SER A 55 -21.50 8.99 31.74
CA SER A 55 -21.74 7.69 31.09
C SER A 55 -21.59 7.78 29.58
N GLU A 56 -22.20 8.78 28.95
CA GLU A 56 -22.08 9.03 27.50
C GLU A 56 -20.62 9.32 27.10
N PHE A 57 -19.84 9.99 27.97
CA PHE A 57 -18.42 10.23 27.75
C PHE A 57 -17.63 8.92 27.65
N PHE A 58 -17.80 8.01 28.61
CA PHE A 58 -17.09 6.72 28.59
C PHE A 58 -17.53 5.83 27.43
N GLU A 59 -18.81 5.87 27.06
CA GLU A 59 -19.32 5.17 25.88
C GLU A 59 -18.65 5.66 24.60
N LEU A 60 -18.60 6.99 24.40
CA LEU A 60 -17.91 7.60 23.25
C LEU A 60 -16.43 7.26 23.22
N GLN A 61 -15.76 7.27 24.36
CA GLN A 61 -14.33 7.00 24.43
C GLN A 61 -14.01 5.54 24.09
N THR A 62 -14.85 4.62 24.58
CA THR A 62 -14.74 3.19 24.28
C THR A 62 -15.04 2.91 22.82
N ALA A 63 -16.10 3.50 22.27
CA ALA A 63 -16.48 3.36 20.87
C ALA A 63 -15.40 3.92 19.93
N PHE A 64 -14.81 5.07 20.28
CA PHE A 64 -13.70 5.66 19.52
C PHE A 64 -12.47 4.75 19.51
N LEU A 65 -12.07 4.22 20.67
CA LEU A 65 -10.92 3.32 20.76
C LEU A 65 -11.13 2.04 19.95
N HIS A 66 -12.30 1.41 20.06
CA HIS A 66 -12.65 0.22 19.30
C HIS A 66 -12.55 0.49 17.78
N LYS A 67 -13.19 1.57 17.32
CA LYS A 67 -13.15 1.96 15.92
C LYS A 67 -11.74 2.27 15.43
N GLN A 68 -10.90 2.88 16.27
CA GLN A 68 -9.52 3.18 15.92
C GLN A 68 -8.67 1.91 15.79
N ILE A 69 -8.93 0.87 16.60
CA ILE A 69 -8.29 -0.44 16.49
C ILE A 69 -8.69 -1.12 15.19
N GLU A 70 -9.99 -1.19 14.87
CA GLU A 70 -10.50 -1.77 13.61
C GLU A 70 -9.87 -1.08 12.40
N LYS A 71 -9.95 0.26 12.34
CA LYS A 71 -9.35 1.04 11.25
C LYS A 71 -7.84 0.79 11.12
N SER A 72 -7.12 0.73 12.23
CA SER A 72 -5.66 0.51 12.20
C SER A 72 -5.32 -0.88 11.67
N ALA A 73 -6.10 -1.91 12.05
CA ALA A 73 -5.92 -3.26 11.54
C ALA A 73 -6.19 -3.33 10.03
N ASP A 74 -7.24 -2.67 9.55
CA ASP A 74 -7.56 -2.62 8.13
C ASP A 74 -6.53 -1.85 7.31
N GLN A 75 -6.06 -0.71 7.82
CA GLN A 75 -4.96 0.05 7.20
C GLN A 75 -3.67 -0.77 7.14
N ALA A 76 -3.34 -1.51 8.19
CA ALA A 76 -2.16 -2.38 8.22
C ALA A 76 -2.26 -3.51 7.19
N LYS A 77 -3.42 -4.17 7.07
CA LYS A 77 -3.67 -5.20 6.04
C LYS A 77 -3.54 -4.62 4.64
N ALA A 78 -4.16 -3.47 4.38
CA ALA A 78 -4.08 -2.82 3.08
C ALA A 78 -2.63 -2.44 2.70
N LEU A 79 -1.84 -1.97 3.67
CA LEU A 79 -0.42 -1.68 3.44
C LEU A 79 0.39 -2.97 3.20
N GLN A 80 0.11 -4.04 3.94
CA GLN A 80 0.75 -5.35 3.75
C GLN A 80 0.48 -5.88 2.33
N GLU A 81 -0.77 -5.86 1.89
CA GLU A 81 -1.17 -6.27 0.54
C GLU A 81 -0.46 -5.43 -0.53
N LEU A 82 -0.39 -4.11 -0.33
CA LEU A 82 0.33 -3.22 -1.23
C LEU A 82 1.83 -3.54 -1.29
N MET A 83 2.47 -3.87 -0.17
CA MET A 83 3.89 -4.25 -0.13
C MET A 83 4.16 -5.62 -0.77
N LEU A 84 3.25 -6.58 -0.64
CA LEU A 84 3.33 -7.86 -1.35
C LEU A 84 3.22 -7.65 -2.86
N LYS A 85 2.23 -6.87 -3.29
CA LYS A 85 2.05 -6.50 -4.69
C LYS A 85 3.26 -5.73 -5.23
N ALA A 86 3.78 -4.77 -4.46
CA ALA A 86 5.01 -4.03 -4.78
C ALA A 86 6.18 -4.95 -5.11
N THR A 87 6.39 -5.97 -4.27
CA THR A 87 7.46 -6.95 -4.45
C THR A 87 7.26 -7.78 -5.72
N GLU A 88 6.02 -8.21 -5.97
CA GLU A 88 5.67 -8.95 -7.17
C GLU A 88 5.90 -8.11 -8.43
N ASP A 89 5.32 -6.92 -8.48
CA ASP A 89 5.36 -6.00 -9.62
C ASP A 89 6.80 -5.60 -9.97
N VAL A 90 7.66 -5.32 -8.98
CA VAL A 90 9.08 -4.96 -9.22
C VAL A 90 9.89 -6.16 -9.71
N SER A 91 9.60 -7.37 -9.24
CA SER A 91 10.36 -8.59 -9.58
C SER A 91 9.97 -9.20 -10.93
N LYS A 92 8.73 -8.95 -11.38
CA LYS A 92 8.13 -9.60 -12.55
C LYS A 92 8.85 -9.30 -13.88
N PRO A 93 9.20 -8.05 -14.23
CA PRO A 93 9.86 -7.75 -15.52
C PRO A 93 11.18 -8.51 -15.70
N ILE A 94 11.96 -8.64 -14.63
CA ILE A 94 13.25 -9.36 -14.64
C ILE A 94 13.04 -10.87 -14.73
N LYS A 95 12.04 -11.42 -14.01
CA LYS A 95 11.67 -12.84 -14.10
C LYS A 95 11.21 -13.19 -15.51
N ASP A 96 10.35 -12.37 -16.11
CA ASP A 96 9.80 -12.59 -17.45
C ASP A 96 10.90 -12.50 -18.52
N ALA A 97 11.83 -11.56 -18.39
CA ALA A 97 13.01 -11.46 -19.25
C ALA A 97 13.90 -12.72 -19.14
N PHE A 98 14.13 -13.21 -17.92
CA PHE A 98 14.91 -14.42 -17.68
C PHE A 98 14.25 -15.67 -18.27
N GLU A 99 12.94 -15.85 -18.08
CA GLU A 99 12.19 -16.95 -18.68
C GLU A 99 12.23 -16.92 -20.21
N THR A 100 12.15 -15.72 -20.79
CA THR A 100 12.22 -15.53 -22.24
C THR A 100 13.58 -15.97 -22.78
N VAL A 101 14.67 -15.51 -22.16
CA VAL A 101 16.04 -15.92 -22.52
C VAL A 101 16.23 -17.44 -22.40
N LEU A 102 15.70 -18.06 -21.34
CA LEU A 102 15.75 -19.52 -21.17
C LEU A 102 14.99 -20.29 -22.26
N ARG A 103 13.78 -19.82 -22.64
CA ARG A 103 13.01 -20.44 -23.73
C ARG A 103 13.75 -20.32 -25.06
N LEU A 104 14.32 -19.16 -25.37
CA LEU A 104 15.11 -18.93 -26.58
C LEU A 104 16.33 -19.84 -26.64
N ARG A 105 17.06 -20.03 -25.54
CA ARG A 105 18.21 -20.96 -25.47
C ARG A 105 17.78 -22.42 -25.67
N LYS A 106 16.63 -22.85 -25.14
CA LYS A 106 16.13 -24.23 -25.31
C LYS A 106 15.62 -24.52 -26.73
N ALA A 107 15.26 -23.48 -27.48
CA ALA A 107 14.76 -23.60 -28.86
C ALA A 107 15.89 -23.54 -29.91
N ALA A 108 17.13 -23.25 -29.50
CA ALA A 108 18.34 -23.22 -30.32
C ALA A 108 19.18 -24.48 -30.08
#